data_AF-A0A7J3D497-F1
#
_entry.id   AF-A0A7J3D497-F1
#
_cell.length_a   1.000
_cell.length_b   1.000
_cell.length_c   1.000
_cell.angle_alpha   90.00
_cell.angle_beta   90.00
_cell.angle_gamma   90.00
#
_symmetry.space_group_name_H-M   'P 1'
#
loop_
_entity.id
_entity.type
_entity.pdbx_description
1 polymer ?
#
loop_
_entity_poly.entity_id
_entity_poly.type
_entity_poly.pdbx_seq_one_letter_code
_entity_poly.pdbx_strand_id
1 'polypeptide(L)'
;VLASVGLKVGPKIGKYVVNLNGLKDVFASAILYAIEFSDVVVCDEVGPMELLSPEVRRAIETLLECDKPVLGSVHKRLRDPIIEKISASSDIKVYDLNVENRDSLVKTIVDEITAGLQG
;
A
#
# COMPACT_ATOMS: atom_id res chain seq x y z
N VAL A 1 9.20 3.74 15.90
CA VAL A 1 10.12 2.92 15.08
C VAL A 1 9.35 1.76 14.50
N LEU A 2 9.37 1.60 13.17
CA LEU A 2 8.70 0.49 12.46
C LEU A 2 9.60 -0.74 12.29
N ALA A 3 10.92 -0.55 12.14
CA ALA A 3 11.89 -1.64 12.17
C ALA A 3 13.26 -1.13 12.67
N SER A 4 14.04 -2.00 13.33
CA SER A 4 15.37 -1.64 13.82
C SER A 4 16.24 -2.89 14.02
N VAL A 5 17.56 -2.70 13.90
CA VAL A 5 18.56 -3.74 14.23
C VAL A 5 18.66 -4.02 15.74
N GLY A 6 18.18 -3.09 16.57
CA GLY A 6 18.22 -3.20 18.03
C GLY A 6 16.98 -3.86 18.65
N LEU A 7 15.92 -4.07 17.85
CA LEU A 7 14.74 -4.80 18.31
C LEU A 7 15.06 -6.28 18.46
N LYS A 8 14.57 -6.90 19.53
CA LYS A 8 14.87 -8.30 19.87
C LYS A 8 13.77 -9.28 19.47
N VAL A 9 12.55 -8.79 19.26
CA VAL A 9 11.34 -9.60 19.03
C VAL A 9 10.63 -9.09 17.79
N GLY A 10 10.24 -10.02 16.91
CA GLY A 10 9.53 -9.74 15.66
C GLY A 10 10.14 -10.48 14.47
N PRO A 11 9.43 -10.52 13.33
CA PRO A 11 9.96 -11.07 12.10
C PRO A 11 11.12 -10.21 11.57
N LYS A 12 11.96 -10.81 10.73
CA LYS A 12 13.14 -10.15 10.16
C LYS A 12 13.00 -9.92 8.66
N ILE A 13 13.40 -8.73 8.22
CA ILE A 13 13.66 -8.39 6.82
C ILE A 13 15.13 -7.97 6.72
N GLY A 14 15.97 -8.83 6.13
CA GLY A 14 17.42 -8.65 6.12
C GLY A 14 17.98 -8.53 7.54
N LYS A 15 18.63 -7.42 7.85
CA LYS A 15 19.20 -7.15 9.19
C LYS A 15 18.20 -6.55 10.20
N TYR A 16 17.03 -6.12 9.74
CA TYR A 16 16.07 -5.38 10.58
C TYR A 16 15.05 -6.33 11.19
N VAL A 17 14.76 -6.15 12.49
CA VAL A 17 13.62 -6.75 13.16
C VAL A 17 12.45 -5.77 13.08
N VAL A 18 11.30 -6.27 12.63
CA VAL A 18 10.10 -5.49 12.34
C VAL A 18 9.24 -5.38 13.61
N ASN A 19 8.80 -4.16 13.92
CA ASN A 19 7.88 -3.86 15.00
C ASN A 19 6.43 -3.97 14.52
N LEU A 20 5.84 -5.16 14.67
CA LEU A 20 4.46 -5.41 14.24
C LEU A 20 3.43 -4.51 14.94
N ASN A 21 3.63 -4.20 16.22
CA ASN A 21 2.74 -3.27 16.94
C ASN A 21 2.85 -1.86 16.35
N GLY A 22 4.07 -1.40 16.02
CA GLY A 22 4.27 -0.12 15.35
C GLY A 22 3.62 -0.06 13.98
N LEU A 23 3.68 -1.15 13.20
CA LEU A 23 2.99 -1.25 11.91
C LEU A 23 1.46 -1.21 12.07
N LYS A 24 0.91 -1.92 13.06
CA LYS A 24 -0.51 -1.85 13.38
C LYS A 24 -0.93 -0.42 13.74
N ASP A 25 -0.27 0.17 14.74
CA ASP A 25 -0.68 1.43 15.35
C ASP A 25 -0.51 2.64 14.43
N VAL A 26 0.43 2.56 13.47
CA VAL A 26 0.67 3.64 12.50
C VAL A 26 0.04 3.31 11.16
N PHE A 27 0.40 2.19 10.55
CA PHE A 27 0.07 1.87 9.16
C PHE A 27 -1.39 1.42 9.02
N ALA A 28 -1.81 0.41 9.78
CA ALA A 28 -3.19 -0.09 9.71
C ALA A 28 -4.18 1.00 10.16
N SER A 29 -3.88 1.70 11.26
CA SER A 29 -4.70 2.82 11.74
C SER A 29 -4.79 3.97 10.74
N ALA A 30 -3.70 4.34 10.06
CA ALA A 30 -3.73 5.40 9.05
C ALA A 30 -4.56 5.01 7.81
N ILE A 31 -4.45 3.76 7.35
CA ILE A 31 -5.28 3.26 6.23
C ILE A 31 -6.77 3.35 6.61
N LEU A 32 -7.15 2.81 7.76
CA LEU A 32 -8.55 2.80 8.20
C LEU A 32 -9.08 4.23 8.40
N TYR A 33 -8.28 5.12 8.98
CA TYR A 33 -8.64 6.52 9.13
C TYR A 33 -8.83 7.21 7.76
N ALA A 34 -7.95 6.97 6.79
CA ALA A 34 -8.06 7.57 5.46
C ALA A 34 -9.28 7.04 4.70
N ILE A 35 -9.58 5.75 4.83
CA ILE A 35 -10.81 5.14 4.26
C ILE A 35 -12.05 5.84 4.82
N GLU A 36 -12.06 6.24 6.09
CA GLU A 36 -13.22 6.90 6.69
C GLU A 36 -13.27 8.40 6.33
N PHE A 37 -12.17 9.12 6.45
CA PHE A 37 -12.18 10.59 6.51
C PHE A 37 -11.54 11.32 5.32
N SER A 38 -10.92 10.62 4.37
CA SER A 38 -10.28 11.25 3.21
C SER A 38 -11.06 11.03 1.93
N ASP A 39 -10.93 11.93 0.96
CA ASP A 39 -11.52 11.74 -0.39
C ASP A 39 -10.66 10.83 -1.27
N VAL A 40 -9.34 10.82 -1.04
CA VAL A 40 -8.36 9.93 -1.71
C VAL A 40 -7.49 9.27 -0.66
N VAL A 41 -7.13 8.01 -0.89
CA VAL A 41 -6.14 7.30 -0.07
C VAL A 41 -4.87 7.06 -0.89
N VAL A 42 -3.71 7.45 -0.33
CA VAL A 42 -2.41 7.23 -0.95
C VAL A 42 -1.55 6.34 -0.05
N CYS A 43 -0.99 5.28 -0.60
CA CYS A 43 -0.11 4.32 0.09
C CYS A 43 1.22 4.16 -0.67
N ASP A 44 2.26 4.83 -0.17
CA ASP A 44 3.62 4.71 -0.70
C ASP A 44 4.54 4.18 0.41
N GLU A 45 4.96 2.91 0.46
CA GLU A 45 4.79 1.75 -0.42
C GLU A 45 4.09 0.62 0.36
N VAL A 46 3.45 -0.33 -0.33
CA VAL A 46 3.07 -1.64 0.24
C VAL A 46 4.15 -2.67 -0.11
N GLY A 47 5.03 -2.92 0.85
CA GLY A 47 6.18 -3.80 0.69
C GLY A 47 6.12 -5.08 1.52
N PRO A 48 7.16 -5.93 1.42
CA PRO A 48 7.28 -7.14 2.23
C PRO A 48 7.23 -6.86 3.74
N MET A 49 7.63 -5.67 4.20
CA MET A 49 7.67 -5.35 5.63
C MET A 49 6.27 -5.15 6.20
N GLU A 50 5.44 -4.36 5.53
CA GLU A 50 4.07 -4.02 5.92
C GLU A 50 3.20 -5.29 5.95
N LEU A 51 3.37 -6.16 4.94
CA LEU A 51 2.60 -7.41 4.82
C LEU A 51 2.94 -8.48 5.85
N LEU A 52 3.96 -8.27 6.70
CA LEU A 52 4.22 -9.14 7.86
C LEU A 52 3.23 -8.93 9.00
N SER A 53 2.51 -7.80 9.05
CA SER A 53 1.48 -7.54 10.04
C SER A 53 0.12 -8.02 9.53
N PRO A 54 -0.56 -8.95 10.25
CA PRO A 54 -1.92 -9.36 9.92
C PRO A 54 -2.93 -8.19 9.95
N GLU A 55 -2.72 -7.20 10.83
CA GLU A 55 -3.54 -6.00 10.91
C GLU A 55 -3.38 -5.13 9.67
N VAL A 56 -2.16 -4.92 9.20
CA VAL A 56 -1.91 -4.17 7.96
C VAL A 56 -2.48 -4.91 6.76
N ARG A 57 -2.33 -6.24 6.68
CA ARG A 57 -2.96 -7.06 5.63
C ARG A 57 -4.47 -6.84 5.57
N ARG A 58 -5.16 -6.92 6.72
CA ARG A 58 -6.61 -6.67 6.79
C ARG A 58 -6.98 -5.24 6.38
N ALA A 59 -6.21 -4.25 6.83
CA ALA A 59 -6.47 -2.86 6.45
C ALA A 59 -6.30 -2.64 4.94
N ILE A 60 -5.31 -3.26 4.30
CA ILE A 60 -5.13 -3.22 2.84
C ILE A 60 -6.29 -3.95 2.14
N GLU A 61 -6.72 -5.11 2.64
CA GLU A 61 -7.89 -5.80 2.07
C GLU A 61 -9.15 -4.91 2.12
N THR A 62 -9.39 -4.20 3.24
CA THR A 62 -10.47 -3.22 3.34
C THR A 62 -10.26 -2.03 2.40
N LEU A 63 -9.02 -1.56 2.23
CA LEU A 63 -8.70 -0.47 1.30
C LEU A 63 -9.02 -0.83 -0.15
N LEU A 64 -8.72 -2.07 -0.56
CA LEU A 64 -9.00 -2.56 -1.91
C LEU A 64 -10.50 -2.75 -2.20
N GLU A 65 -11.33 -2.72 -1.16
CA GLU A 65 -12.79 -2.88 -1.25
C GLU A 65 -13.55 -1.57 -1.01
N CYS A 66 -12.84 -0.45 -0.81
CA CYS A 66 -13.48 0.84 -0.58
C CYS A 66 -13.85 1.54 -1.90
N ASP A 67 -14.93 2.32 -1.88
CA ASP A 67 -15.44 3.04 -3.05
C ASP A 67 -14.67 4.35 -3.35
N LYS A 68 -13.53 4.57 -2.69
CA LYS A 68 -12.74 5.81 -2.81
C LYS A 68 -11.57 5.60 -3.77
N PRO A 69 -11.13 6.63 -4.49
CA PRO A 69 -9.88 6.56 -5.25
C PRO A 69 -8.69 6.18 -4.37
N VAL A 70 -7.97 5.14 -4.77
CA VAL A 70 -6.75 4.66 -4.10
C VAL A 70 -5.57 4.74 -5.06
N LEU A 71 -4.47 5.34 -4.59
CA LEU A 71 -3.17 5.30 -5.28
C LEU A 71 -2.17 4.56 -4.40
N GLY A 72 -1.56 3.50 -4.92
CA GLY A 72 -0.58 2.71 -4.19
C GLY A 72 0.67 2.38 -5.02
N SER A 73 1.82 2.30 -4.36
CA SER A 73 3.02 1.68 -4.92
C SER A 73 3.25 0.31 -4.28
N VAL A 74 3.65 -0.69 -5.08
CA VAL A 74 3.94 -2.04 -4.63
C VAL A 74 5.30 -2.49 -5.14
N HIS A 75 6.03 -3.25 -4.33
CA HIS A 75 7.34 -3.74 -4.74
C HIS A 75 7.19 -4.73 -5.92
N LYS A 76 7.72 -4.42 -7.10
CA LYS A 76 7.55 -5.20 -8.35
C LYS A 76 7.82 -6.71 -8.24
N ARG A 77 8.76 -7.10 -7.36
CA ARG A 77 9.15 -8.51 -7.17
C ARG A 77 8.42 -9.21 -6.03
N LEU A 78 7.50 -8.53 -5.35
CA LEU A 78 6.73 -9.10 -4.26
C LEU A 78 5.80 -10.19 -4.81
N ARG A 79 5.80 -11.33 -4.13
CA ARG A 79 4.89 -12.44 -4.37
C ARG A 79 4.09 -12.60 -3.09
N ASP A 80 2.85 -12.15 -3.12
CA ASP A 80 1.92 -12.21 -2.00
C ASP A 80 0.48 -12.26 -2.56
N PRO A 81 -0.43 -13.03 -1.93
CA PRO A 81 -1.83 -13.11 -2.36
C PRO A 81 -2.53 -11.76 -2.54
N ILE A 82 -2.16 -10.74 -1.75
CA ILE A 82 -2.72 -9.38 -1.90
C ILE A 82 -2.28 -8.77 -3.23
N ILE A 83 -1.02 -8.93 -3.63
CA ILE A 83 -0.50 -8.41 -4.90
C ILE A 83 -1.11 -9.17 -6.09
N GLU A 84 -1.36 -10.47 -5.93
CA GLU A 84 -2.08 -11.27 -6.93
C GLU A 84 -3.53 -10.81 -7.07
N LYS A 85 -4.24 -10.53 -5.96
CA LYS A 85 -5.59 -9.96 -5.96
C LYS A 85 -5.62 -8.59 -6.66
N ILE A 86 -4.65 -7.72 -6.38
CA ILE A 86 -4.51 -6.41 -7.04
C ILE A 86 -4.34 -6.58 -8.55
N SER A 87 -3.46 -7.48 -8.97
CA SER A 87 -3.13 -7.68 -10.39
C SER A 87 -4.23 -8.38 -11.18
N ALA A 88 -5.08 -9.15 -10.51
CA ALA A 88 -6.21 -9.85 -11.11
C ALA A 88 -7.52 -9.03 -11.11
N SER A 89 -7.57 -7.91 -10.38
CA SER A 89 -8.75 -7.06 -10.32
C SER A 89 -8.93 -6.27 -11.61
N SER A 90 -10.14 -6.30 -12.17
CA SER A 90 -10.50 -5.44 -13.31
C SER A 90 -10.64 -3.97 -12.93
N ASP A 91 -10.83 -3.69 -11.65
CA ASP A 91 -11.11 -2.34 -11.14
C ASP A 91 -9.83 -1.61 -10.75
N ILE A 92 -8.69 -2.30 -10.73
CA ILE A 92 -7.39 -1.73 -10.36
C ILE A 92 -6.48 -1.67 -11.58
N LYS A 93 -6.00 -0.47 -11.89
CA LYS A 93 -4.98 -0.26 -12.92
C LYS A 93 -3.60 -0.37 -12.31
N VAL A 94 -2.78 -1.28 -12.86
CA VAL A 94 -1.40 -1.49 -12.43
C VAL A 94 -0.46 -0.97 -13.51
N TYR A 95 0.46 -0.09 -13.12
CA TYR A 95 1.49 0.46 -14.01
C TYR A 95 2.86 -0.07 -13.64
N ASP A 96 3.51 -0.74 -14.59
CA ASP A 96 4.91 -1.15 -14.48
C ASP A 96 5.83 0.05 -14.76
N LEU A 97 6.31 0.71 -13.70
CA LEU A 97 7.18 1.88 -13.82
C LEU A 97 8.61 1.51 -14.28
N ASN A 98 9.15 2.32 -15.19
CA ASN A 98 10.52 2.30 -15.66
C ASN A 98 11.04 3.74 -15.87
N VAL A 99 12.29 3.89 -16.29
CA VAL A 99 12.93 5.21 -16.45
C VAL A 99 12.26 6.00 -17.56
N GLU A 100 11.75 5.31 -18.59
CA GLU A 100 11.18 5.89 -19.79
C GLU A 100 9.74 6.39 -19.59
N ASN A 101 8.96 5.76 -18.71
CA ASN A 101 7.53 6.03 -18.54
C ASN A 101 7.17 6.79 -17.25
N ARG A 102 8.09 6.91 -16.28
CA ARG A 102 7.77 7.50 -14.97
C ARG A 102 7.24 8.93 -15.07
N ASP A 103 7.76 9.74 -15.97
CA ASP A 103 7.41 11.16 -16.08
C ASP A 103 6.07 11.34 -16.82
N SER A 104 5.80 10.51 -17.84
CA SER A 104 4.54 10.56 -18.59
C SER A 104 3.36 10.02 -17.80
N LEU A 105 3.59 9.01 -16.95
CA LEU A 105 2.55 8.40 -16.11
C LEU A 105 2.02 9.33 -15.01
N VAL A 106 2.80 10.34 -14.59
CA VAL A 106 2.32 11.31 -13.58
C VAL A 106 1.01 11.96 -14.03
N LYS A 107 0.97 12.46 -15.27
CA LYS A 107 -0.23 13.12 -15.79
C LYS A 107 -1.40 12.14 -15.89
N THR A 108 -1.16 10.93 -16.39
CA THR A 108 -2.19 9.90 -16.49
C THR A 108 -2.81 9.56 -15.13
N ILE A 109 -1.97 9.31 -14.12
CA ILE A 109 -2.43 8.94 -12.77
C ILE A 109 -3.22 10.09 -12.14
N VAL A 110 -2.74 11.34 -12.27
CA VAL A 110 -3.44 12.52 -11.73
C VAL A 110 -4.81 12.70 -12.38
N ASP A 111 -4.89 12.59 -13.70
CA ASP A 111 -6.15 12.72 -14.44
C ASP A 111 -7.16 11.64 -14.00
N GLU A 112 -6.70 10.40 -13.81
CA GLU A 112 -7.56 9.29 -13.37
C GLU A 112 -8.06 9.42 -11.93
N ILE A 113 -7.18 9.77 -10.98
CA ILE A 113 -7.57 9.99 -9.59
C ILE A 113 -8.54 11.17 -9.49
N THR A 114 -8.29 12.26 -10.21
CA THR A 114 -9.16 13.44 -10.19
C THR A 114 -10.53 13.15 -10.79
N ALA A 115 -10.60 12.34 -11.85
CA ALA A 115 -11.89 11.91 -12.41
C ALA A 115 -12.72 11.09 -11.41
N GLY A 116 -12.07 10.26 -10.58
CA GLY A 116 -12.72 9.51 -9.52
C GLY A 116 -13.24 10.35 -8.34
N LEU A 117 -12.77 11.60 -8.21
CA LEU A 117 -13.22 12.54 -7.18
C LEU A 117 -14.43 13.40 -7.59
N GLN A 118 -14.78 13.39 -8.88
CA GLN A 118 -15.85 14.24 -9.43
C GLN A 118 -17.22 13.55 -9.50
N GLY A 119 -17.32 12.32 -8.96
CA GLY A 119 -18.58 11.58 -8.76
C GLY A 119 -19.09 11.73 -7.33
#